data_AF-A0A447RST6-F1
#
_entry.id   AF-A0A447RST6-F1
#
_cell.length_a   1.000
_cell.length_b   1.000
_cell.length_c   1.000
_cell.angle_alpha   90.00
_cell.angle_beta   90.00
_cell.angle_gamma   90.00
#
_symmetry.space_group_name_H-M   'P 1'
#
loop_
_entity.id
_entity.type
_entity.pdbx_description
1 polymer ?
#
loop_
_entity_poly.entity_id
_entity_poly.type
_entity_poly.pdbx_seq_one_letter_code
_entity_poly.pdbx_strand_id
1 'polypeptide(L)'
;MRMDANEGSLTLATRFDLAIKAFEHTAAYDSMIANYFGSMVPAYHGESKEAAGRFPRTLNLNFIKKQDMRYGENSHQQAAFYIEENVKEASVATATQLQGKSALL
;
A
#
# COMPACT_ATOMS: atom_id res chain seq x y z
N MET A 1 17.58 13.40 -19.24
CA MET A 1 16.37 13.97 -19.89
C MET A 1 15.39 14.75 -19.00
N ARG A 2 15.45 14.75 -17.64
CA ARG A 2 14.66 15.72 -16.81
C ARG A 2 15.50 16.83 -16.15
N MET A 3 16.81 16.63 -16.02
CA MET A 3 17.74 17.60 -15.41
C MET A 3 18.35 18.58 -16.42
N ASP A 4 18.49 18.15 -17.68
CA ASP A 4 19.16 18.91 -18.75
C ASP A 4 18.40 20.19 -19.15
N ALA A 5 17.07 20.23 -18.92
CA ALA A 5 16.20 21.37 -19.24
C ALA A 5 16.04 22.38 -18.08
N ASN A 6 16.65 22.13 -16.92
CA ASN A 6 16.52 22.95 -15.73
C ASN A 6 17.88 23.13 -15.02
N GLU A 7 18.94 23.34 -15.81
CA GLU A 7 20.30 23.63 -15.33
C GLU A 7 20.84 22.61 -14.31
N GLY A 8 20.50 21.33 -14.50
CA GLY A 8 20.93 20.26 -13.60
C GLY A 8 20.08 20.13 -12.32
N SER A 9 19.01 20.90 -12.17
CA SER A 9 18.13 20.87 -11.01
C SER A 9 16.80 20.16 -11.29
N LEU A 10 16.17 19.60 -10.26
CA LEU A 10 14.81 19.06 -10.37
C LEU A 10 13.78 20.19 -10.32
N THR A 11 12.65 20.02 -11.01
CA THR A 11 11.52 20.95 -10.89
C THR A 11 10.85 20.83 -9.52
N LEU A 12 10.14 21.87 -9.07
CA LEU A 12 9.37 21.82 -7.82
C LEU A 12 8.39 20.65 -7.78
N ALA A 13 7.64 20.43 -8.86
CA ALA A 13 6.70 19.31 -8.97
C ALA A 13 7.40 17.94 -8.80
N THR A 14 8.61 17.79 -9.36
CA THR A 14 9.39 16.55 -9.21
C THR A 14 9.86 16.37 -7.77
N ARG A 15 10.35 17.43 -7.12
CA ARG A 15 10.76 17.37 -5.71
C ARG A 15 9.59 17.05 -4.79
N PHE A 16 8.42 17.61 -5.06
CA PHE A 16 7.22 17.36 -4.28
C PHE A 16 6.77 15.89 -4.40
N ASP A 17 6.69 15.35 -5.63
CA ASP A 17 6.40 13.93 -5.86
C ASP A 17 7.40 13.01 -5.12
N LEU A 18 8.68 13.32 -5.18
CA LEU A 18 9.72 12.56 -4.46
C LEU A 18 9.58 12.67 -2.94
N ALA A 19 9.21 13.84 -2.42
CA ALA A 19 8.96 14.02 -0.99
C ALA A 19 7.78 13.17 -0.52
N ILE A 20 6.69 13.13 -1.29
CA ILE A 20 5.54 12.27 -1.00
C ILE A 20 5.95 10.80 -0.99
N LYS A 21 6.69 10.34 -2.02
CA LYS A 21 7.22 8.97 -2.07
C LYS A 21 8.09 8.62 -0.87
N ALA A 22 8.91 9.57 -0.40
CA ALA A 22 9.74 9.36 0.78
C ALA A 22 8.87 9.17 2.04
N PHE A 23 7.84 10.00 2.23
CA PHE A 23 6.91 9.86 3.35
C PHE A 23 6.12 8.54 3.30
N GLU A 24 5.60 8.16 2.13
CA GLU A 24 4.91 6.88 1.92
C GLU A 24 5.82 5.70 2.31
N HIS A 25 7.08 5.72 1.88
CA HIS A 25 8.05 4.68 2.22
C HIS A 25 8.32 4.61 3.73
N THR A 26 8.52 5.75 4.39
CA THR A 26 8.75 5.79 5.85
C THR A 26 7.52 5.30 6.63
N ALA A 27 6.31 5.67 6.21
CA ALA A 27 5.08 5.23 6.85
C ALA A 27 4.87 3.71 6.72
N ALA A 28 5.19 3.15 5.55
CA ALA A 28 5.16 1.70 5.34
C ALA A 28 6.16 0.98 6.26
N TYR A 29 7.38 1.50 6.38
CA TYR A 29 8.41 0.93 7.25
C TYR A 29 8.02 0.96 8.74
N ASP A 30 7.53 2.10 9.24
CA ASP A 30 7.08 2.24 10.63
C ASP A 30 5.88 1.34 10.93
N SER A 31 4.97 1.18 9.97
CA SER A 31 3.85 0.24 10.09
C SER A 31 4.32 -1.21 10.25
N MET A 32 5.34 -1.62 9.50
CA MET A 32 5.93 -2.97 9.61
C MET A 32 6.54 -3.19 11.00
N ILE A 33 7.26 -2.20 11.52
CA ILE A 33 7.82 -2.22 12.88
C ILE A 33 6.70 -2.34 13.92
N ALA A 34 5.66 -1.51 13.81
CA ALA A 34 4.54 -1.48 14.73
C ALA A 34 3.77 -2.81 14.73
N ASN A 35 3.54 -3.41 13.57
CA ASN A 35 2.89 -4.71 13.44
C ASN A 35 3.73 -5.83 14.09
N TYR A 36 5.04 -5.85 13.86
CA TYR A 36 5.94 -6.84 14.45
C TYR A 36 5.91 -6.80 15.98
N PHE A 37 6.22 -5.65 16.58
CA PHE A 37 6.24 -5.53 18.04
C PHE A 37 4.84 -5.58 18.67
N GLY A 38 3.82 -5.09 17.96
CA GLY A 38 2.44 -5.14 18.41
C GLY A 38 1.89 -6.56 18.58
N SER A 39 2.45 -7.55 17.86
CA SER A 39 2.10 -8.97 18.02
C SER A 39 2.61 -9.58 19.33
N MET A 40 3.64 -8.99 19.95
CA MET A 40 4.35 -9.53 21.12
C MET A 40 3.82 -9.03 22.46
N VAL A 41 2.84 -8.14 22.44
CA VAL A 41 2.31 -7.49 23.65
C VAL A 41 0.79 -7.64 23.70
N PRO A 42 0.18 -7.49 24.89
CA PRO A 42 -1.26 -7.67 25.03
C PRO A 42 -2.08 -6.62 24.28
N ALA A 43 -3.34 -6.95 24.04
CA ALA A 43 -4.31 -6.00 23.54
C ALA A 43 -4.46 -4.81 24.51
N TYR A 44 -4.76 -3.62 23.99
CA TYR A 44 -5.04 -2.44 24.83
C TYR A 44 -6.30 -2.60 25.69
N HIS A 45 -7.23 -3.42 25.20
CA HIS A 45 -8.50 -3.70 25.85
C HIS A 45 -8.71 -5.21 25.95
N GLY A 46 -9.27 -5.64 27.06
CA GLY A 46 -9.47 -7.06 27.38
C GLY A 46 -8.78 -7.45 28.69
N GLU A 47 -9.16 -8.62 29.20
CA GLU A 47 -8.65 -9.14 30.47
C GLU A 47 -7.37 -9.98 30.29
N SER A 48 -7.08 -10.39 29.05
CA SER A 48 -5.90 -11.20 28.75
C SER A 48 -4.62 -10.39 28.88
N LYS A 49 -3.65 -10.94 29.62
CA LYS A 49 -2.28 -10.43 29.71
C LYS A 49 -1.33 -11.13 28.74
N GLU A 50 -1.85 -12.01 27.89
CA GLU A 50 -1.07 -12.71 26.89
C GLU A 50 -0.83 -11.82 25.67
N ALA A 51 0.21 -12.13 24.90
CA ALA A 51 0.48 -11.45 23.65
C ALA A 51 -0.71 -11.61 22.68
N ALA A 52 -1.02 -10.56 21.92
CA ALA A 52 -2.15 -10.53 20.99
C ALA A 52 -2.07 -11.65 19.93
N GLY A 53 -0.85 -12.11 19.61
CA GLY A 53 -0.63 -13.33 18.85
C GLY A 53 -1.24 -13.27 17.46
N ARG A 54 -2.23 -14.13 17.19
CA ARG A 54 -2.85 -14.29 15.85
C ARG A 54 -3.54 -13.02 15.35
N PHE A 55 -4.12 -12.22 16.24
CA PHE A 55 -4.78 -10.97 15.89
C PHE A 55 -4.04 -9.84 16.57
N PRO A 56 -3.31 -8.98 15.82
CA PRO A 56 -2.45 -7.99 16.44
C PRO A 56 -3.27 -6.95 17.19
N ARG A 57 -2.70 -6.39 18.26
CA ARG A 57 -3.35 -5.32 19.04
C ARG A 57 -3.69 -4.07 18.21
N THR A 58 -2.97 -3.86 17.11
CA THR A 58 -3.15 -2.79 16.13
C THR A 58 -2.84 -3.36 14.76
N LEU A 59 -3.71 -3.11 13.79
CA LEU A 59 -3.55 -3.58 12.41
C LEU A 59 -3.19 -2.39 11.51
N ASN A 60 -1.95 -2.33 11.04
CA ASN A 60 -1.52 -1.36 10.04
C ASN A 60 -1.38 -2.04 8.68
N LEU A 61 -2.12 -1.57 7.67
CA LEU A 61 -2.09 -2.09 6.31
C LEU A 61 -1.59 -1.01 5.35
N ASN A 62 -0.70 -1.38 4.44
CA ASN A 62 -0.17 -0.46 3.41
C ASN A 62 -0.40 -1.07 2.03
N PHE A 63 -1.06 -0.32 1.16
CA PHE A 63 -1.32 -0.74 -0.21
C PHE A 63 -1.01 0.35 -1.21
N ILE A 64 -0.55 -0.05 -2.39
CA ILE A 64 -0.24 0.81 -3.53
C ILE A 64 -1.30 0.57 -4.61
N LYS A 65 -1.78 1.66 -5.20
CA LYS A 65 -2.75 1.57 -6.31
C LYS A 65 -2.09 0.92 -7.52
N LYS A 66 -2.65 -0.19 -7.99
CA LYS A 66 -2.23 -0.87 -9.22
C LYS A 66 -2.94 -0.31 -10.45
N GLN A 67 -4.25 -0.09 -10.36
CA GLN A 67 -5.04 0.45 -11.48
C GLN A 67 -6.38 1.03 -11.02
N ASP A 68 -6.96 1.92 -11.82
CA ASP A 68 -8.37 2.27 -11.75
C ASP A 68 -9.22 1.15 -12.35
N MET A 69 -10.40 0.93 -11.76
CA MET A 69 -11.39 -0.01 -12.27
C MET A 69 -12.46 0.72 -13.06
N ARG A 70 -13.12 -0.01 -13.96
CA ARG A 70 -14.18 0.56 -14.80
C ARG A 70 -15.39 1.04 -13.98
N TYR A 71 -15.73 0.28 -12.94
CA TYR A 71 -16.73 0.60 -11.93
C TYR A 71 -16.49 -0.32 -10.71
N GLY A 72 -17.14 -0.04 -9.60
CA GLY A 72 -17.16 -0.90 -8.40
C GLY A 72 -18.05 -2.13 -8.59
N GLU A 73 -18.93 -2.39 -7.63
CA GLU A 73 -19.91 -3.47 -7.77
C GLU A 73 -21.01 -3.08 -8.78
N ASN A 74 -21.38 -1.80 -8.80
CA ASN A 74 -22.38 -1.24 -9.70
C ASN A 74 -21.78 -0.17 -10.61
N SER A 75 -22.35 0.00 -11.81
CA SER A 75 -21.83 0.90 -12.87
C SER A 75 -21.70 2.38 -12.48
N HIS A 76 -22.44 2.83 -11.47
CA HIS A 76 -22.40 4.19 -10.96
C HIS A 76 -21.34 4.40 -9.86
N GLN A 77 -20.67 3.33 -9.41
CA GLN A 77 -19.66 3.37 -8.35
C GLN A 77 -18.26 3.44 -8.97
N GLN A 78 -17.41 4.30 -8.42
CA GLN A 78 -15.98 4.33 -8.74
C GLN A 78 -15.24 3.22 -7.96
N ALA A 79 -14.17 2.69 -8.53
CA ALA A 79 -13.32 1.71 -7.86
C ALA A 79 -11.88 1.76 -8.36
N ALA A 80 -10.97 1.24 -7.53
CA ALA A 80 -9.56 1.09 -7.83
C ALA A 80 -9.03 -0.17 -7.15
N PHE A 81 -8.08 -0.82 -7.82
CA PHE A 81 -7.44 -2.03 -7.34
C PHE A 81 -6.09 -1.69 -6.70
N TYR A 82 -5.89 -2.17 -5.48
CA TYR A 82 -4.71 -1.92 -4.67
C TYR A 82 -3.98 -3.23 -4.34
N ILE A 83 -2.66 -3.17 -4.21
CA ILE A 83 -1.80 -4.31 -3.90
C ILE A 83 -0.82 -3.98 -2.80
N GLU A 84 -0.32 -4.99 -2.08
CA GLU A 84 0.85 -4.81 -1.23
C GLU A 84 2.11 -4.65 -2.11
N GLU A 85 3.12 -3.93 -1.63
CA GLU A 85 4.35 -3.69 -2.41
C GLU A 85 5.16 -4.98 -2.63
N ASN A 86 5.16 -5.87 -1.64
CA ASN A 86 5.97 -7.09 -1.61
C ASN A 86 5.11 -8.37 -1.60
N VAL A 87 4.18 -8.52 -2.55
CA VAL A 87 3.38 -9.75 -2.66
C VAL A 87 4.29 -10.90 -3.10
N LYS A 88 4.57 -11.85 -2.19
CA LYS A 88 5.43 -13.01 -2.45
C LYS A 88 4.67 -14.25 -2.93
N GLU A 89 3.37 -14.31 -2.68
CA GLU A 89 2.54 -15.47 -3.00
C GLU A 89 1.69 -15.23 -4.25
N ALA A 90 1.49 -16.28 -5.04
CA ALA A 90 0.65 -16.21 -6.22
C ALA A 90 -0.82 -15.92 -5.82
N SER A 91 -1.36 -14.82 -6.30
CA SER A 91 -2.74 -14.39 -6.03
C SER A 91 -3.31 -13.60 -7.21
N VAL A 92 -4.59 -13.23 -7.12
CA VAL A 92 -5.21 -12.30 -8.08
C VAL A 92 -4.41 -10.98 -8.16
N ALA A 93 -3.80 -10.55 -7.06
CA ALA A 93 -2.97 -9.35 -7.01
C ALA A 93 -1.72 -9.42 -7.89
N THR A 94 -1.11 -10.61 -8.03
CA THR A 94 0.08 -10.85 -8.86
C THR A 94 -0.24 -11.34 -10.27
N ALA A 95 -1.53 -11.57 -10.58
CA ALA A 95 -1.91 -12.07 -11.89
C ALA A 95 -1.60 -11.05 -13.00
N THR A 96 -1.09 -11.56 -14.12
CA THR A 96 -0.88 -10.80 -15.35
C THR A 96 -1.99 -11.17 -16.33
N GLN A 97 -2.78 -10.19 -16.75
CA GLN A 97 -3.83 -10.41 -17.74
C GLN A 97 -3.22 -10.48 -19.15
N LEU A 98 -3.29 -11.64 -19.79
CA LEU A 98 -2.74 -11.85 -21.14
C LEU A 98 -3.73 -11.53 -22.26
N GLN A 99 -5.04 -11.56 -21.98
CA GLN A 99 -6.10 -11.33 -22.97
C GLN A 99 -7.41 -10.86 -22.30
N GLY A 100 -8.34 -10.30 -23.09
CA GLY A 100 -9.61 -9.73 -22.62
C GLY A 100 -9.54 -8.21 -22.42
N LYS A 101 -10.70 -7.55 -22.32
CA LYS A 101 -10.77 -6.13 -21.93
C LYS A 101 -10.29 -5.98 -20.49
N SER A 102 -9.72 -4.82 -20.13
CA SER A 102 -9.16 -4.54 -18.79
C SER A 102 -10.06 -5.08 -17.69
N ALA A 103 -9.43 -5.75 -16.72
CA ALA A 103 -10.08 -6.49 -15.65
C ALA A 103 -11.29 -5.74 -15.04
N LEU A 104 -12.39 -6.48 -14.95
CA LEU A 104 -13.69 -6.08 -14.39
C LEU A 104 -13.82 -6.48 -12.91
N LEU A 105 -12.71 -6.68 -12.22
CA LEU A 105 -12.61 -6.99 -10.80
C LEU A 105 -11.45 -6.23 -10.16
#